data_AF-A0A257H812-F1
#
_entry.id   AF-A0A257H812-F1
#
_cell.length_a   1.000
_cell.length_b   1.000
_cell.length_c   1.000
_cell.angle_alpha   90.00
_cell.angle_beta   90.00
_cell.angle_gamma   90.00
#
_symmetry.space_group_name_H-M   'P 1'
#
loop_
_entity.id
_entity.type
_entity.pdbx_description
1 polymer ?
#
loop_
_entity_poly.entity_id
_entity_poly.type
_entity_poly.pdbx_seq_one_letter_code
_entity_poly.pdbx_strand_id
1 'polypeptide(L)'
;MLAKLLRTLIAAQILLGAAMGWGIAQWRGWPLWTAGLFALLLPFVIMVVVDTYSGWVSRGKEPFAQWLKSLAGEYGAGFVVFLFRQPWPTHSPALLPATAAARRPPVLLVHGYMCNHRIWDDIAQTLRAEGHDVLAVNLEPLFTSIDNYAPILEAATQKLLAHSGQAQIAVVGHSMGGMATRAWLRKFGTQRVARVVTLGTPHVGTQIPQHLPTPNGRQMAWQSEWLSQLTNGETEDVRKLFRIAITPQDNIVYPQRAQVLQDVTATVFEGIGHIQMCLDPAVIAWVKDQLADLHPVR
;
A
#
# COMPACT_ATOMS: atom_id res chain seq x y z
N MET A 1 0.71 -16.07 3.77
CA MET A 1 -0.28 -16.61 2.80
C MET A 1 -0.21 -15.94 1.43
N LEU A 2 -0.13 -14.60 1.35
CA LEU A 2 -0.17 -13.88 0.05
C LEU A 2 0.93 -14.29 -0.94
N ALA A 3 2.18 -14.42 -0.50
CA ALA A 3 3.29 -14.77 -1.39
C ALA A 3 3.09 -16.12 -2.10
N LYS A 4 2.40 -17.08 -1.45
CA LYS A 4 2.04 -18.35 -2.09
C LYS A 4 0.95 -18.13 -3.15
N LEU A 5 -0.09 -17.36 -2.84
CA LEU A 5 -1.15 -17.00 -3.79
C LEU A 5 -0.56 -16.31 -5.04
N LEU A 6 0.30 -15.31 -4.86
CA LEU A 6 0.92 -14.61 -5.98
C LEU A 6 1.80 -15.52 -6.84
N ARG A 7 2.62 -16.39 -6.23
CA ARG A 7 3.40 -17.38 -6.99
C ARG A 7 2.52 -18.34 -7.79
N THR A 8 1.39 -18.79 -7.22
CA THR A 8 0.42 -19.63 -7.94
C THR A 8 -0.18 -18.88 -9.12
N LEU A 9 -0.59 -17.62 -8.95
CA LEU A 9 -1.14 -16.80 -10.03
C LEU A 9 -0.11 -16.56 -11.14
N ILE A 10 1.13 -16.20 -10.79
CA ILE A 10 2.22 -16.02 -11.75
C ILE A 10 2.51 -17.33 -12.50
N ALA A 11 2.59 -18.47 -11.80
CA ALA A 11 2.79 -19.76 -12.44
C ALA A 11 1.65 -20.11 -13.42
N ALA A 12 0.40 -19.84 -13.05
CA ALA A 12 -0.75 -20.05 -13.93
C ALA A 12 -0.66 -19.16 -15.19
N GLN A 13 -0.26 -17.90 -15.04
CA GLN A 13 -0.05 -16.97 -16.15
C GLN A 13 1.10 -17.41 -17.05
N ILE A 14 2.22 -17.90 -16.48
CA ILE A 14 3.35 -18.44 -17.25
C ILE A 14 2.90 -19.65 -18.09
N LEU A 15 2.16 -20.58 -17.47
CA LEU A 15 1.64 -21.78 -18.16
C LEU A 15 0.65 -21.40 -19.28
N LEU A 16 -0.25 -20.45 -19.02
CA LEU A 16 -1.18 -19.94 -20.03
C LEU A 16 -0.43 -19.27 -21.18
N GLY A 17 0.57 -18.44 -20.88
CA GLY A 17 1.41 -17.79 -21.88
C GLY A 17 2.15 -18.81 -22.75
N ALA A 18 2.74 -19.84 -22.14
CA ALA A 18 3.38 -20.93 -22.86
C ALA A 18 2.41 -21.65 -23.80
N ALA A 19 1.19 -21.97 -23.33
CA ALA A 19 0.16 -22.64 -24.12
C ALA A 19 -0.30 -21.76 -25.31
N MET A 20 -0.52 -20.47 -25.08
CA MET A 20 -0.87 -19.50 -26.13
C MET A 20 0.24 -19.39 -27.19
N GLY A 21 1.49 -19.19 -26.76
CA GLY A 21 2.62 -19.05 -27.65
C GLY A 21 2.90 -20.33 -28.45
N TRP A 22 2.71 -21.51 -27.83
CA TRP A 22 2.77 -22.80 -28.54
C TRP A 22 1.66 -22.93 -29.58
N GLY A 23 0.40 -22.61 -29.23
CA GLY A 23 -0.72 -22.67 -30.17
C GLY A 23 -0.53 -21.76 -31.38
N ILE A 24 -0.03 -20.53 -31.15
CA ILE A 24 0.31 -19.59 -32.23
C ILE A 24 1.46 -20.13 -33.08
N ALA A 25 2.49 -20.73 -32.48
CA ALA A 25 3.59 -21.34 -33.20
C ALA A 25 3.11 -22.45 -34.15
N GLN A 26 2.22 -23.34 -33.67
CA GLN A 26 1.63 -24.38 -34.51
C GLN A 26 0.76 -23.81 -35.64
N TRP A 27 -0.06 -22.81 -35.33
CA TRP A 27 -1.00 -22.23 -36.30
C TRP A 27 -0.32 -21.38 -37.38
N ARG A 28 0.71 -20.60 -37.02
CA ARG A 28 1.40 -19.65 -37.90
C ARG A 28 2.75 -20.16 -38.41
N GLY A 29 3.18 -21.34 -38.01
CA GLY A 29 4.51 -21.87 -38.31
C GLY A 29 5.64 -21.08 -37.67
N TRP A 30 5.40 -20.40 -36.53
CA TRP A 30 6.45 -19.66 -35.83
C TRP A 30 7.40 -20.60 -35.07
N PRO A 31 8.65 -20.19 -34.81
CA PRO A 31 9.59 -21.00 -34.04
C PRO A 31 9.09 -21.29 -32.62
N LEU A 32 9.32 -22.50 -32.10
CA LEU A 32 8.82 -22.91 -30.77
C LEU A 32 9.32 -22.05 -29.60
N TRP A 33 10.43 -21.31 -29.75
CA TRP A 33 10.92 -20.39 -28.70
C TRP A 33 9.92 -19.26 -28.40
N THR A 34 8.99 -18.97 -29.31
CA THR A 34 7.92 -17.98 -29.05
C THR A 34 7.05 -18.39 -27.88
N ALA A 35 6.89 -19.68 -27.58
CA ALA A 35 6.19 -20.14 -26.38
C ALA A 35 6.86 -19.61 -25.10
N GLY A 36 8.21 -19.64 -25.04
CA GLY A 36 8.98 -19.10 -23.93
C GLY A 36 8.81 -17.58 -23.78
N LEU A 37 8.76 -16.85 -24.90
CA LEU A 37 8.53 -15.40 -24.88
C LEU A 37 7.15 -15.05 -24.30
N PHE A 38 6.08 -15.73 -24.74
CA PHE A 38 4.73 -15.50 -24.21
C PHE A 38 4.63 -15.90 -22.73
N ALA A 39 5.26 -17.00 -22.32
CA ALA A 39 5.31 -17.43 -20.94
C ALA A 39 5.94 -16.36 -20.02
N LEU A 40 7.03 -15.73 -20.49
CA LEU A 40 7.72 -14.66 -19.75
C LEU A 40 6.92 -13.36 -19.71
N LEU A 41 6.30 -12.96 -20.83
CA LEU A 41 5.65 -11.66 -20.97
C LEU A 41 4.23 -11.62 -20.41
N LEU A 42 3.48 -12.73 -20.41
CA LEU A 42 2.05 -12.70 -20.08
C LEU A 42 1.75 -12.14 -18.68
N PRO A 43 2.50 -12.47 -17.60
CA PRO A 43 2.27 -11.86 -16.30
C PRO A 43 2.35 -10.33 -16.31
N PHE A 44 3.36 -9.79 -17.00
CA PHE A 44 3.54 -8.34 -17.13
C PHE A 44 2.46 -7.71 -18.02
N VAL A 45 2.09 -8.36 -19.12
CA VAL A 45 1.01 -7.89 -20.01
C VAL A 45 -0.32 -7.82 -19.27
N ILE A 46 -0.67 -8.84 -18.48
CA ILE A 46 -1.90 -8.84 -17.68
C ILE A 46 -1.89 -7.67 -16.69
N MET A 47 -0.78 -7.45 -16.00
CA MET A 47 -0.62 -6.32 -15.09
C MET A 47 -0.81 -4.97 -15.81
N VAL A 48 -0.12 -4.74 -16.94
CA VAL A 48 -0.28 -3.53 -17.75
C VAL A 48 -1.74 -3.33 -18.18
N VAL A 49 -2.43 -4.38 -18.61
CA VAL A 49 -3.85 -4.30 -18.99
C VAL A 49 -4.72 -3.90 -17.80
N VAL A 50 -4.52 -4.51 -16.63
CA VAL A 50 -5.27 -4.19 -15.40
C VAL A 50 -5.02 -2.76 -14.94
N ASP A 51 -3.77 -2.31 -14.94
CA ASP A 51 -3.39 -0.96 -14.53
C ASP A 51 -3.90 0.09 -15.51
N THR A 52 -3.85 -0.20 -16.82
CA THR A 52 -4.42 0.69 -17.85
C THR A 52 -5.93 0.79 -17.73
N TYR A 53 -6.61 -0.34 -17.54
CA TYR A 53 -8.06 -0.37 -17.37
C TYR A 53 -8.48 0.39 -16.11
N SER A 54 -7.86 0.09 -14.97
CA SER A 54 -8.17 0.76 -13.70
C SER A 54 -7.84 2.26 -13.75
N GLY A 55 -6.71 2.62 -14.36
CA GLY A 55 -6.33 4.01 -14.63
C GLY A 55 -7.31 4.73 -15.56
N TRP A 56 -7.88 4.04 -16.55
CA TRP A 56 -8.90 4.59 -17.43
C TRP A 56 -10.22 4.82 -16.70
N VAL A 57 -10.69 3.84 -15.93
CA VAL A 57 -11.95 3.93 -15.17
C VAL A 57 -11.89 5.04 -14.11
N SER A 58 -10.77 5.14 -13.41
CA SER A 58 -10.56 6.13 -12.34
C SER A 58 -10.22 7.54 -12.85
N ARG A 59 -10.03 7.72 -14.17
CA ARG A 59 -9.51 8.96 -14.75
C ARG A 59 -10.42 10.15 -14.43
N GLY A 60 -9.85 11.12 -13.69
CA GLY A 60 -10.49 12.40 -13.41
C GLY A 60 -10.32 13.43 -14.53
N LYS A 61 -10.58 14.70 -14.19
CA LYS A 61 -10.41 15.85 -15.10
C LYS A 61 -8.94 16.29 -15.29
N GLU A 62 -8.01 15.55 -14.70
CA GLU A 62 -6.60 15.90 -14.67
C GLU A 62 -5.95 15.84 -16.06
N PRO A 63 -4.83 16.57 -16.27
CA PRO A 63 -4.15 16.61 -17.56
C PRO A 63 -3.76 15.22 -18.06
N PHE A 64 -4.02 14.94 -19.34
CA PHE A 64 -3.73 13.64 -19.95
C PHE A 64 -2.24 13.26 -19.85
N ALA A 65 -1.34 14.23 -19.93
CA ALA A 65 0.10 14.01 -19.77
C ALA A 65 0.47 13.46 -18.38
N GLN A 66 -0.19 13.95 -17.31
CA GLN A 66 0.05 13.43 -15.95
C GLN A 66 -0.53 12.03 -15.78
N TRP A 67 -1.68 11.76 -16.39
CA TRP A 67 -2.26 10.41 -16.42
C TRP A 67 -1.37 9.41 -17.18
N LEU A 68 -0.80 9.80 -18.32
CA LEU A 68 0.13 8.94 -19.05
C LEU A 68 1.42 8.70 -18.24
N LYS A 69 1.93 9.74 -17.58
CA LYS A 69 3.10 9.64 -16.69
C LYS A 69 2.83 8.69 -15.51
N SER A 70 1.67 8.80 -14.87
CA SER A 70 1.32 7.93 -13.75
C SER A 70 1.20 6.47 -14.17
N LEU A 71 0.64 6.18 -15.34
CA LEU A 71 0.58 4.81 -15.87
C LEU A 71 1.97 4.19 -16.06
N ALA A 72 2.90 4.94 -16.67
CA ALA A 72 4.27 4.46 -16.88
C ALA A 72 4.97 4.15 -15.54
N GLY A 73 4.80 5.03 -14.55
CA GLY A 73 5.34 4.82 -13.21
C GLY A 73 4.66 3.66 -12.46
N GLU A 74 3.35 3.51 -12.62
CA GLU A 74 2.58 2.41 -12.02
C GLU A 74 2.98 1.06 -12.60
N TYR A 75 3.24 0.95 -13.92
CA TYR A 75 3.75 -0.30 -14.50
C TYR A 75 5.12 -0.67 -13.92
N GLY A 76 6.02 0.30 -13.75
CA GLY A 76 7.32 0.08 -13.13
C GLY A 76 7.19 -0.37 -11.66
N ALA A 77 6.35 0.32 -10.89
CA ALA A 77 6.10 0.00 -9.49
C ALA A 77 5.42 -1.37 -9.34
N GLY A 78 4.42 -1.66 -10.17
CA GLY A 78 3.72 -2.94 -10.24
C GLY A 78 4.66 -4.09 -10.57
N PHE A 79 5.56 -3.91 -11.56
CA PHE A 79 6.58 -4.89 -11.92
C PHE A 79 7.47 -5.20 -10.71
N VAL A 80 8.02 -4.18 -10.05
CA VAL A 80 8.89 -4.38 -8.87
C VAL A 80 8.11 -5.06 -7.73
N VAL A 81 6.92 -4.57 -7.40
CA VAL A 81 6.17 -5.02 -6.23
C VAL A 81 5.54 -6.40 -6.45
N PHE A 82 4.78 -6.57 -7.52
CA PHE A 82 4.02 -7.81 -7.78
C PHE A 82 4.82 -8.87 -8.53
N LEU A 83 5.87 -8.51 -9.28
CA LEU A 83 6.72 -9.47 -10.01
C LEU A 83 8.16 -9.59 -9.50
N PHE A 84 8.60 -8.86 -8.46
CA PHE A 84 9.91 -9.17 -7.80
C PHE A 84 9.91 -9.19 -6.26
N ARG A 85 9.04 -8.43 -5.58
CA ARG A 85 9.11 -8.30 -4.12
C ARG A 85 8.16 -9.23 -3.39
N GLN A 86 6.85 -9.07 -3.59
CA GLN A 86 5.82 -9.70 -2.77
C GLN A 86 5.68 -11.22 -2.93
N PRO A 87 5.90 -11.83 -4.12
CA PRO A 87 5.87 -13.28 -4.28
C PRO A 87 7.09 -14.01 -3.68
N TRP A 88 8.20 -13.32 -3.45
CA TRP A 88 9.48 -13.91 -3.00
C TRP A 88 10.05 -13.28 -1.71
N PRO A 89 9.27 -13.13 -0.62
CA PRO A 89 9.84 -12.75 0.66
C PRO A 89 10.75 -13.88 1.16
N THR A 90 11.98 -13.55 1.53
CA THR A 90 12.94 -14.50 2.11
C THR A 90 12.73 -14.70 3.62
N HIS A 91 12.00 -13.78 4.27
CA HIS A 91 11.74 -13.77 5.70
C HIS A 91 10.31 -13.33 6.01
N SER A 92 9.82 -13.68 7.19
CA SER A 92 8.59 -13.13 7.76
C SER A 92 8.81 -11.69 8.24
N PRO A 93 7.74 -10.89 8.41
CA PRO A 93 7.79 -9.60 9.10
C PRO A 93 8.64 -9.64 10.37
N ALA A 94 9.68 -8.80 10.40
CA ALA A 94 10.60 -8.70 11.52
C ALA A 94 10.81 -7.24 11.91
N LEU A 95 11.16 -7.02 13.18
CA LEU A 95 11.60 -5.71 13.63
C LEU A 95 13.00 -5.48 13.08
N LEU A 96 13.19 -4.37 12.41
CA LEU A 96 14.45 -3.94 11.84
C LEU A 96 14.98 -2.75 12.66
N PRO A 97 16.07 -2.93 13.41
CA PRO A 97 16.63 -1.85 14.21
C PRO A 97 17.13 -0.69 13.34
N ALA A 98 17.07 0.51 13.89
CA ALA A 98 17.67 1.69 13.29
C ALA A 98 19.17 1.48 13.04
N THR A 99 19.66 2.06 11.95
CA THR A 99 21.08 2.01 11.57
C THR A 99 21.84 3.28 11.95
N ALA A 100 21.13 4.40 12.15
CA ALA A 100 21.74 5.64 12.63
C ALA A 100 21.98 5.61 14.15
N ALA A 101 22.95 6.42 14.60
CA ALA A 101 23.26 6.57 16.02
C ALA A 101 22.16 7.35 16.77
N ALA A 102 21.64 8.42 16.15
CA ALA A 102 20.52 9.16 16.70
C ALA A 102 19.25 8.30 16.64
N ARG A 103 18.54 8.20 17.77
CA ARG A 103 17.30 7.43 17.87
C ARG A 103 16.09 8.35 17.71
N ARG A 104 15.09 7.87 16.98
CA ARG A 104 13.79 8.52 16.78
C ARG A 104 12.67 7.54 17.15
N PRO A 105 11.42 8.02 17.38
CA PRO A 105 10.29 7.15 17.66
C PRO A 105 10.15 6.03 16.61
N PRO A 106 9.91 4.77 17.00
CA PRO A 106 9.83 3.66 16.05
C PRO A 106 8.65 3.83 15.08
N VAL A 107 8.75 3.21 13.91
CA VAL A 107 7.75 3.31 12.84
C VAL A 107 7.13 1.96 12.52
N LEU A 108 5.79 1.91 12.57
CA LEU A 108 4.99 0.80 12.09
C LEU A 108 4.56 1.04 10.63
N LEU A 109 4.86 0.10 9.73
CA LEU A 109 4.49 0.19 8.32
C LEU A 109 3.34 -0.79 8.02
N VAL A 110 2.24 -0.27 7.47
CA VAL A 110 0.97 -0.99 7.31
C VAL A 110 0.53 -0.95 5.85
N HIS A 111 0.68 -2.07 5.14
CA HIS A 111 0.40 -2.15 3.70
C HIS A 111 -1.09 -2.18 3.34
N GLY A 112 -1.37 -1.98 2.05
CA GLY A 112 -2.70 -2.03 1.46
C GLY A 112 -3.28 -3.43 1.19
N TYR A 113 -4.43 -3.45 0.54
CA TYR A 113 -5.08 -4.68 0.07
C TYR A 113 -4.19 -5.44 -0.92
N MET A 114 -4.21 -6.78 -0.87
CA MET A 114 -3.39 -7.64 -1.75
C MET A 114 -1.89 -7.33 -1.72
N CYS A 115 -1.38 -6.78 -0.61
CA CYS A 115 0.03 -6.50 -0.41
C CYS A 115 0.63 -7.27 0.78
N ASN A 116 1.95 -7.27 0.90
CA ASN A 116 2.67 -7.72 2.10
C ASN A 116 3.80 -6.75 2.46
N HIS A 117 4.52 -7.01 3.56
CA HIS A 117 5.56 -6.14 4.11
C HIS A 117 6.64 -5.71 3.09
N ARG A 118 6.87 -6.46 2.01
CA ARG A 118 7.90 -6.15 1.00
C ARG A 118 7.57 -4.92 0.15
N ILE A 119 6.33 -4.42 0.16
CA ILE A 119 6.04 -3.12 -0.47
C ILE A 119 6.84 -1.98 0.17
N TRP A 120 7.24 -2.16 1.43
CA TRP A 120 7.91 -1.15 2.24
C TRP A 120 9.42 -1.18 2.18
N ASP A 121 10.05 -2.02 1.35
CA ASP A 121 11.51 -2.21 1.36
C ASP A 121 12.30 -0.88 1.33
N ASP A 122 11.93 0.05 0.44
CA ASP A 122 12.64 1.33 0.25
C ASP A 122 12.38 2.32 1.40
N ILE A 123 11.11 2.43 1.83
CA ILE A 123 10.72 3.29 2.96
C ILE A 123 11.34 2.77 4.26
N ALA A 124 11.33 1.46 4.49
CA ALA A 124 11.91 0.84 5.67
C ALA A 124 13.43 1.10 5.73
N GLN A 125 14.14 0.93 4.60
CA GLN A 125 15.56 1.25 4.55
C GLN A 125 15.84 2.73 4.84
N THR A 126 15.06 3.63 4.25
CA THR A 126 15.19 5.07 4.45
C THR A 126 14.96 5.47 5.92
N LEU A 127 13.87 5.00 6.53
CA LEU A 127 13.54 5.33 7.92
C LEU A 127 14.55 4.76 8.93
N ARG A 128 15.12 3.58 8.65
CA ARG A 128 16.20 3.03 9.48
C ARG A 128 17.48 3.86 9.41
N ALA A 129 17.79 4.43 8.23
CA ALA A 129 18.89 5.36 8.06
C ALA A 129 18.65 6.70 8.79
N GLU A 130 17.39 7.02 9.10
CA GLU A 130 16.97 8.21 9.83
C GLU A 130 16.85 8.01 11.35
N GLY A 131 17.15 6.81 11.85
CA GLY A 131 17.17 6.54 13.29
C GLY A 131 15.91 5.88 13.85
N HIS A 132 14.98 5.46 13.00
CA HIS A 132 13.76 4.76 13.42
C HIS A 132 14.00 3.24 13.46
N ASP A 133 13.59 2.58 14.55
CA ASP A 133 13.34 1.14 14.50
C ASP A 133 12.04 0.91 13.71
N VAL A 134 12.04 -0.05 12.78
CA VAL A 134 10.94 -0.23 11.83
C VAL A 134 10.36 -1.63 11.94
N LEU A 135 9.03 -1.74 11.90
CA LEU A 135 8.34 -3.02 11.72
C LEU A 135 7.27 -2.88 10.66
N ALA A 136 7.41 -3.63 9.57
CA ALA A 136 6.40 -3.73 8.51
C ALA A 136 5.57 -5.00 8.72
N VAL A 137 4.27 -4.87 8.97
CA VAL A 137 3.37 -6.01 9.26
C VAL A 137 2.86 -6.68 7.99
N ASN A 138 2.40 -7.94 8.11
CA ASN A 138 1.52 -8.56 7.12
C ASN A 138 0.09 -8.59 7.67
N LEU A 139 -0.87 -8.08 6.91
CA LEU A 139 -2.30 -8.14 7.23
C LEU A 139 -2.91 -9.45 6.75
N GLU A 140 -2.88 -10.47 7.61
CA GLU A 140 -3.43 -11.81 7.33
C GLU A 140 -4.43 -12.24 8.43
N PRO A 141 -5.48 -13.03 8.11
CA PRO A 141 -5.79 -13.63 6.81
C PRO A 141 -6.26 -12.62 5.78
N LEU A 142 -6.03 -12.92 4.50
CA LEU A 142 -6.53 -12.09 3.40
C LEU A 142 -8.07 -12.06 3.41
N PHE A 143 -8.63 -10.96 2.90
CA PHE A 143 -10.07 -10.83 2.63
C PHE A 143 -10.98 -10.87 3.87
N THR A 144 -10.44 -10.70 5.07
CA THR A 144 -11.24 -10.56 6.30
C THR A 144 -11.67 -9.12 6.54
N SER A 145 -12.45 -8.86 7.61
CA SER A 145 -12.80 -7.50 8.03
C SER A 145 -11.54 -6.70 8.37
N ILE A 146 -11.49 -5.42 7.99
CA ILE A 146 -10.42 -4.49 8.37
C ILE A 146 -10.26 -4.41 9.90
N ASP A 147 -11.35 -4.55 10.65
CA ASP A 147 -11.33 -4.54 12.12
C ASP A 147 -10.50 -5.69 12.72
N ASN A 148 -10.38 -6.80 12.00
CA ASN A 148 -9.61 -7.96 12.42
C ASN A 148 -8.09 -7.73 12.30
N TYR A 149 -7.66 -6.65 11.64
CA TYR A 149 -6.26 -6.26 11.57
C TYR A 149 -5.82 -5.42 12.77
N ALA A 150 -6.75 -4.82 13.52
CA ALA A 150 -6.39 -3.99 14.68
C ALA A 150 -5.54 -4.72 15.73
N PRO A 151 -5.81 -6.00 16.11
CA PRO A 151 -4.93 -6.75 17.01
C PRO A 151 -3.51 -6.98 16.47
N ILE A 152 -3.34 -7.06 15.14
CA ILE A 152 -2.01 -7.22 14.52
C ILE A 152 -1.20 -5.94 14.71
N LEU A 153 -1.82 -4.78 14.44
CA LEU A 153 -1.19 -3.47 14.65
C LEU A 153 -0.88 -3.25 16.13
N GLU A 154 -1.77 -3.69 17.03
CA GLU A 154 -1.55 -3.60 18.47
C GLU A 154 -0.32 -4.40 18.93
N ALA A 155 -0.23 -5.67 18.54
CA ALA A 155 0.91 -6.52 18.89
C ALA A 155 2.23 -5.98 18.30
N ALA A 156 2.20 -5.46 17.07
CA ALA A 156 3.36 -4.84 16.44
C ALA A 156 3.78 -3.56 17.16
N THR A 157 2.82 -2.74 17.59
CA THR A 157 3.06 -1.52 18.38
C THR A 157 3.72 -1.85 19.70
N GLN A 158 3.18 -2.81 20.45
CA GLN A 158 3.77 -3.25 21.72
C GLN A 158 5.21 -3.75 21.54
N LYS A 159 5.47 -4.52 20.47
CA LYS A 159 6.83 -5.00 20.15
C LYS A 159 7.79 -3.85 19.86
N LEU A 160 7.36 -2.84 19.10
CA LEU A 160 8.18 -1.65 18.79
C LEU A 160 8.49 -0.84 20.04
N LEU A 161 7.48 -0.57 20.88
CA LEU A 161 7.66 0.19 22.13
C LEU A 161 8.57 -0.56 23.10
N ALA A 162 8.36 -1.87 23.28
CA ALA A 162 9.20 -2.69 24.15
C ALA A 162 10.66 -2.76 23.67
N HIS A 163 10.90 -2.81 22.36
CA HIS A 163 12.25 -2.84 21.80
C HIS A 163 12.96 -1.49 21.89
N SER A 164 12.26 -0.41 21.56
CA SER A 164 12.84 0.93 21.45
C SER A 164 12.90 1.69 22.77
N GLY A 165 12.12 1.27 23.77
CA GLY A 165 11.94 1.99 25.03
C GLY A 165 11.23 3.34 24.89
N GLN A 166 10.55 3.57 23.76
CA GLN A 166 9.76 4.78 23.51
C GLN A 166 8.34 4.61 24.03
N ALA A 167 7.70 5.74 24.37
CA ALA A 167 6.29 5.79 24.79
C ALA A 167 5.32 5.84 23.59
N GLN A 168 5.78 6.29 22.43
CA GLN A 168 4.96 6.47 21.23
C GLN A 168 5.65 5.95 19.96
N ILE A 169 4.84 5.55 18.99
CA ILE A 169 5.25 5.17 17.64
C ILE A 169 4.73 6.17 16.61
N ALA A 170 5.33 6.18 15.42
CA ALA A 170 4.67 6.67 14.22
C ALA A 170 4.14 5.52 13.37
N VAL A 171 3.13 5.78 12.56
CA VAL A 171 2.55 4.79 11.63
C VAL A 171 2.59 5.33 10.22
N VAL A 172 3.02 4.52 9.24
CA VAL A 172 2.86 4.82 7.81
C VAL A 172 1.92 3.77 7.21
N GLY A 173 0.77 4.21 6.73
CA GLY A 173 -0.24 3.37 6.10
C GLY A 173 -0.34 3.63 4.60
N HIS A 174 -0.30 2.59 3.78
CA HIS A 174 -0.61 2.69 2.35
C HIS A 174 -1.99 2.12 2.07
N SER A 175 -2.81 2.82 1.28
CA SER A 175 -4.11 2.32 0.81
C SER A 175 -4.98 1.85 1.99
N MET A 176 -5.51 0.62 1.96
CA MET A 176 -6.24 -0.03 3.07
C MET A 176 -5.50 0.02 4.42
N GLY A 177 -4.17 0.07 4.43
CA GLY A 177 -3.37 0.14 5.65
C GLY A 177 -3.61 1.42 6.47
N GLY A 178 -3.95 2.53 5.82
CA GLY A 178 -4.40 3.74 6.52
C GLY A 178 -5.78 3.55 7.17
N MET A 179 -6.69 2.83 6.53
CA MET A 179 -7.99 2.47 7.11
C MET A 179 -7.85 1.49 8.27
N ALA A 180 -6.96 0.50 8.14
CA ALA A 180 -6.62 -0.43 9.22
C ALA A 180 -6.02 0.31 10.43
N THR A 181 -5.20 1.33 10.18
CA THR A 181 -4.67 2.21 11.22
C THR A 181 -5.78 2.97 11.94
N ARG A 182 -6.71 3.58 11.20
CA ARG A 182 -7.89 4.25 11.80
C ARG A 182 -8.74 3.29 12.64
N ALA A 183 -8.99 2.08 12.14
CA ALA A 183 -9.73 1.04 12.87
C ALA A 183 -9.00 0.61 14.16
N TRP A 184 -7.67 0.53 14.12
CA TRP A 184 -6.83 0.27 15.29
C TRP A 184 -6.93 1.41 16.32
N LEU A 185 -6.80 2.66 15.90
CA LEU A 185 -6.94 3.84 16.78
C LEU A 185 -8.31 3.88 17.46
N ARG A 186 -9.40 3.60 16.72
CA ARG A 186 -10.76 3.52 17.28
C ARG A 186 -10.86 2.48 18.39
N LYS A 187 -10.14 1.35 18.28
CA LYS A 187 -10.23 0.22 19.22
C LYS A 187 -9.27 0.34 20.41
N PHE A 188 -8.07 0.88 20.20
CA PHE A 188 -6.98 0.86 21.19
C PHE A 188 -6.53 2.25 21.65
N GLY A 189 -7.17 3.32 21.16
CA GLY A 189 -6.84 4.70 21.50
C GLY A 189 -5.62 5.25 20.76
N THR A 190 -5.28 6.50 21.05
CA THR A 190 -4.24 7.28 20.35
C THR A 190 -3.00 7.56 21.19
N GLN A 191 -3.00 7.19 22.47
CA GLN A 191 -2.00 7.64 23.45
C GLN A 191 -0.56 7.26 23.06
N ARG A 192 -0.40 6.12 22.37
CA ARG A 192 0.88 5.57 21.93
C ARG A 192 1.26 5.98 20.51
N VAL A 193 0.59 6.98 19.94
CA VAL A 193 0.79 7.40 18.53
C VAL A 193 1.18 8.85 18.47
N ALA A 194 2.41 9.09 18.00
CA ALA A 194 2.94 10.43 17.77
C ALA A 194 2.49 11.01 16.43
N ARG A 195 2.32 10.15 15.41
CA ARG A 195 1.92 10.57 14.05
C ARG A 195 1.41 9.40 13.21
N VAL A 196 0.51 9.71 12.28
CA VAL A 196 0.09 8.80 11.21
C VAL A 196 0.33 9.47 9.86
N VAL A 197 1.07 8.81 8.98
CA VAL A 197 1.30 9.22 7.60
C VAL A 197 0.54 8.26 6.70
N THR A 198 -0.25 8.78 5.75
CA THR A 198 -1.02 7.93 4.83
C THR A 198 -0.68 8.23 3.37
N LEU A 199 -0.55 7.17 2.58
CA LEU A 199 -0.24 7.22 1.14
C LEU A 199 -1.40 6.58 0.37
N GLY A 200 -2.14 7.37 -0.40
CA GLY A 200 -3.22 6.86 -1.26
C GLY A 200 -4.33 6.13 -0.50
N THR A 201 -4.59 6.51 0.75
CA THR A 201 -5.60 5.83 1.58
C THR A 201 -7.01 6.23 1.16
N PRO A 202 -7.95 5.26 0.96
CA PRO A 202 -9.36 5.55 0.70
C PRO A 202 -10.08 6.02 1.97
N HIS A 203 -9.77 7.22 2.46
CA HIS A 203 -10.33 7.77 3.71
C HIS A 203 -11.85 7.90 3.71
N VAL A 204 -12.43 8.12 2.54
CA VAL A 204 -13.89 8.18 2.32
C VAL A 204 -14.40 7.03 1.44
N GLY A 205 -13.55 6.01 1.24
CA GLY A 205 -13.80 4.88 0.37
C GLY A 205 -13.40 5.13 -1.08
N THR A 206 -13.50 4.09 -1.89
CA THR A 206 -13.22 4.14 -3.34
C THR A 206 -14.39 3.59 -4.15
N GLN A 207 -14.63 4.15 -5.34
CA GLN A 207 -15.69 3.76 -6.27
C GLN A 207 -15.36 2.46 -7.03
N ILE A 208 -14.91 1.44 -6.30
CA ILE A 208 -14.79 0.08 -6.82
C ILE A 208 -16.18 -0.56 -6.95
N PRO A 209 -16.35 -1.60 -7.79
CA PRO A 209 -17.61 -2.31 -7.90
C PRO A 209 -18.14 -2.71 -6.52
N GLN A 210 -19.35 -2.26 -6.17
CA GLN A 210 -19.96 -2.44 -4.85
C GLN A 210 -20.16 -3.93 -4.46
N HIS A 211 -19.94 -4.85 -5.40
CA HIS A 211 -20.17 -6.29 -5.25
C HIS A 211 -18.91 -7.10 -4.91
N LEU A 212 -17.83 -6.49 -4.41
CA LEU A 212 -16.71 -7.28 -3.90
C LEU A 212 -17.20 -8.20 -2.76
N PRO A 213 -17.07 -9.53 -2.89
CA PRO A 213 -17.65 -10.48 -1.94
C PRO A 213 -16.89 -10.52 -0.61
N THR A 214 -15.71 -9.91 -0.55
CA THR A 214 -14.82 -9.91 0.60
C THR A 214 -15.22 -8.81 1.61
N PRO A 215 -15.30 -9.09 2.92
CA PRO A 215 -15.55 -8.09 3.96
C PRO A 215 -14.76 -6.78 3.83
N ASN A 216 -13.43 -6.82 3.72
CA ASN A 216 -12.63 -5.62 3.51
C ASN A 216 -12.95 -4.88 2.20
N GLY A 217 -13.24 -5.60 1.12
CA GLY A 217 -13.73 -5.00 -0.13
C GLY A 217 -15.00 -4.17 0.06
N ARG A 218 -15.97 -4.70 0.83
CA ARG A 218 -17.20 -3.95 1.19
C ARG A 218 -16.92 -2.75 2.08
N GLN A 219 -15.97 -2.86 3.01
CA GLN A 219 -15.59 -1.75 3.90
C GLN A 219 -14.85 -0.64 3.14
N MET A 220 -14.04 -0.98 2.13
CA MET A 220 -13.36 -0.01 1.27
C MET A 220 -14.27 0.65 0.22
N ALA A 221 -15.45 0.08 -0.03
CA ALA A 221 -16.38 0.64 -1.00
C ALA A 221 -16.81 2.07 -0.61
N TRP A 222 -16.95 2.92 -1.62
CA TRP A 222 -17.42 4.29 -1.48
C TRP A 222 -18.73 4.34 -0.68
N GLN A 223 -18.79 5.22 0.33
CA GLN A 223 -19.96 5.39 1.21
C GLN A 223 -20.39 4.11 1.96
N SER A 224 -19.45 3.20 2.24
CA SER A 224 -19.78 2.03 3.06
C SER A 224 -20.25 2.45 4.46
N GLU A 225 -21.17 1.68 5.04
CA GLU A 225 -21.64 1.92 6.41
C GLU A 225 -20.49 1.89 7.42
N TRP A 226 -19.52 0.99 7.20
CA TRP A 226 -18.34 0.87 8.04
C TRP A 226 -17.48 2.14 8.04
N LEU A 227 -17.31 2.79 6.89
CA LEU A 227 -16.59 4.07 6.78
C LEU A 227 -17.34 5.21 7.47
N SER A 228 -18.65 5.25 7.34
CA SER A 228 -19.50 6.21 8.05
C SER A 228 -19.36 6.05 9.57
N GLN A 229 -19.42 4.81 10.08
CA GLN A 229 -19.21 4.52 11.50
C GLN A 229 -17.79 4.89 11.96
N LEU A 230 -16.77 4.62 11.14
CA LEU A 230 -15.38 4.99 11.44
C LEU A 230 -15.24 6.51 11.55
N THR A 231 -15.79 7.25 10.59
CA THR A 231 -15.69 8.72 10.53
C THR A 231 -16.46 9.39 11.68
N ASN A 232 -17.66 8.89 12.01
CA ASN A 232 -18.47 9.43 13.11
C ASN A 232 -17.83 9.23 14.49
N GLY A 233 -16.95 8.24 14.63
CA GLY A 233 -16.23 7.97 15.87
C GLY A 233 -14.92 8.75 16.03
N GLU A 234 -14.46 9.47 15.01
CA GLU A 234 -13.17 10.16 15.03
C GLU A 234 -13.31 11.60 15.55
N THR A 235 -12.56 11.90 16.61
CA THR A 235 -12.45 13.26 17.15
C THR A 235 -11.46 14.09 16.33
N GLU A 236 -11.48 15.40 16.54
CA GLU A 236 -10.50 16.32 15.96
C GLU A 236 -9.06 15.95 16.35
N ASP A 237 -8.85 15.52 17.59
CA ASP A 237 -7.53 15.12 18.10
C ASP A 237 -6.98 13.88 17.38
N VAL A 238 -7.85 12.93 17.01
CA VAL A 238 -7.45 11.80 16.16
C VAL A 238 -6.99 12.31 14.80
N ARG A 239 -7.74 13.23 14.18
CA ARG A 239 -7.43 13.75 12.84
C ARG A 239 -6.12 14.55 12.80
N LYS A 240 -5.79 15.29 13.87
CA LYS A 240 -4.53 16.05 13.99
C LYS A 240 -3.26 15.19 13.88
N LEU A 241 -3.36 13.89 14.18
CA LEU A 241 -2.25 12.94 14.02
C LEU A 241 -1.89 12.70 12.55
N PHE A 242 -2.79 12.98 11.61
CA PHE A 242 -2.64 12.56 10.22
C PHE A 242 -1.82 13.55 9.38
N ARG A 243 -0.99 12.99 8.51
CA ARG A 243 -0.42 13.62 7.32
C ARG A 243 -0.85 12.77 6.13
N ILE A 244 -1.46 13.40 5.14
CA ILE A 244 -2.12 12.69 4.04
C ILE A 244 -1.41 13.05 2.75
N ALA A 245 -0.94 12.05 2.03
CA ALA A 245 -0.50 12.16 0.64
C ALA A 245 -1.53 11.49 -0.27
N ILE A 246 -1.97 12.22 -1.29
CA ILE A 246 -2.84 11.71 -2.35
C ILE A 246 -2.18 11.92 -3.71
N THR A 247 -2.60 11.13 -4.70
CA THR A 247 -2.29 11.41 -6.10
C THR A 247 -3.57 11.54 -6.92
N PRO A 248 -3.76 12.60 -7.72
CA PRO A 248 -4.95 12.77 -8.55
C PRO A 248 -5.06 11.78 -9.70
N GLN A 249 -4.00 10.99 -9.96
CA GLN A 249 -3.97 9.94 -10.97
C GLN A 249 -3.97 8.53 -10.35
N ASP A 250 -4.38 8.41 -9.08
CA ASP A 250 -4.54 7.12 -8.40
C ASP A 250 -5.52 6.24 -9.20
N ASN A 251 -5.03 5.08 -9.64
CA ASN A 251 -5.77 4.14 -10.47
C ASN A 251 -6.69 3.20 -9.67
N ILE A 252 -6.61 3.22 -8.34
CA ILE A 252 -7.32 2.29 -7.45
C ILE A 252 -8.30 3.04 -6.54
N VAL A 253 -7.90 4.18 -6.02
CA VAL A 253 -8.63 4.98 -5.04
C VAL A 253 -9.17 6.24 -5.70
N TYR A 254 -10.47 6.25 -6.01
CA TYR A 254 -11.14 7.39 -6.64
C TYR A 254 -12.57 7.57 -6.12
N PRO A 255 -13.10 8.81 -6.08
CA PRO A 255 -12.50 10.08 -6.50
C PRO A 255 -11.31 10.51 -5.64
N GLN A 256 -10.20 10.85 -6.28
CA GLN A 256 -8.86 10.98 -5.67
C GLN A 256 -8.77 12.17 -4.70
N ARG A 257 -9.29 13.33 -5.11
CA ARG A 257 -9.21 14.57 -4.31
C ARG A 257 -10.12 14.58 -3.08
N ALA A 258 -11.06 13.64 -3.00
CA ALA A 258 -11.94 13.50 -1.85
C ALA A 258 -11.28 12.74 -0.69
N GLN A 259 -10.11 12.13 -0.90
CA GLN A 259 -9.47 11.21 0.05
C GLN A 259 -8.69 11.94 1.15
N VAL A 260 -9.41 12.80 1.86
CA VAL A 260 -8.90 13.61 2.96
C VAL A 260 -9.74 13.38 4.20
N LEU A 261 -9.20 13.76 5.36
CA LEU A 261 -9.96 13.85 6.60
C LEU A 261 -10.39 15.30 6.82
N GLN A 262 -11.47 15.51 7.55
CA GLN A 262 -11.94 16.85 7.91
C GLN A 262 -10.82 17.64 8.59
N ASP A 263 -10.61 18.88 8.15
CA ASP A 263 -9.59 19.81 8.65
C ASP A 263 -8.13 19.35 8.46
N VAL A 264 -7.88 18.31 7.64
CA VAL A 264 -6.55 17.85 7.28
C VAL A 264 -6.27 18.15 5.81
N THR A 265 -5.34 19.07 5.56
CA THR A 265 -4.89 19.38 4.18
C THR A 265 -3.97 18.27 3.68
N ALA A 266 -4.30 17.69 2.52
CA ALA A 266 -3.45 16.68 1.90
C ALA A 266 -2.34 17.30 1.03
N THR A 267 -1.18 16.65 1.03
CA THR A 267 -0.12 16.87 0.04
C THR A 267 -0.47 16.12 -1.24
N VAL A 268 -0.38 16.80 -2.37
CA VAL A 268 -0.75 16.26 -3.68
C VAL A 268 0.52 15.93 -4.46
N PHE A 269 0.63 14.69 -4.93
CA PHE A 269 1.69 14.24 -5.82
C PHE A 269 1.12 13.96 -7.21
N GLU A 270 1.48 14.80 -8.17
CA GLU A 270 0.98 14.71 -9.55
C GLU A 270 1.83 13.76 -10.41
N GLY A 271 1.16 13.02 -11.28
CA GLY A 271 1.77 12.15 -12.28
C GLY A 271 2.42 10.90 -11.71
N ILE A 272 1.87 10.38 -10.59
CA ILE A 272 2.29 9.11 -9.99
C ILE A 272 1.09 8.19 -9.79
N GLY A 273 1.29 6.87 -9.87
CA GLY A 273 0.25 5.86 -9.63
C GLY A 273 0.11 5.46 -8.15
N HIS A 274 -0.86 4.58 -7.87
CA HIS A 274 -1.23 4.17 -6.51
C HIS A 274 -0.11 3.39 -5.78
N ILE A 275 0.46 2.38 -6.44
CA ILE A 275 1.56 1.57 -5.89
C ILE A 275 2.86 2.35 -5.97
N GLN A 276 3.03 3.17 -7.02
CA GLN A 276 4.20 4.02 -7.19
C GLN A 276 4.45 4.93 -5.99
N MET A 277 3.42 5.39 -5.26
CA MET A 277 3.60 6.19 -4.04
C MET A 277 4.53 5.55 -3.00
N CYS A 278 4.62 4.21 -2.93
CA CYS A 278 5.51 3.53 -1.98
C CYS A 278 6.98 3.46 -2.42
N LEU A 279 7.26 3.75 -3.69
CA LEU A 279 8.59 3.65 -4.31
C LEU A 279 9.09 5.01 -4.81
N ASP A 280 8.20 6.00 -4.95
CA ASP A 280 8.55 7.31 -5.50
C ASP A 280 9.48 8.10 -4.57
N PRO A 281 10.67 8.52 -5.03
CA PRO A 281 11.63 9.21 -4.19
C PRO A 281 11.11 10.50 -3.53
N ALA A 282 10.23 11.25 -4.21
CA ALA A 282 9.66 12.48 -3.65
C ALA A 282 8.66 12.16 -2.53
N VAL A 283 7.88 11.08 -2.67
CA VAL A 283 6.98 10.61 -1.62
C VAL A 283 7.78 10.06 -0.43
N ILE A 284 8.84 9.30 -0.67
CA ILE A 284 9.72 8.78 0.40
C ILE A 284 10.38 9.93 1.17
N ALA A 285 10.90 10.93 0.46
CA ALA A 285 11.45 12.13 1.08
C ALA A 285 10.40 12.87 1.91
N TRP A 286 9.18 13.01 1.40
CA TRP A 286 8.08 13.62 2.15
C TRP A 286 7.72 12.81 3.39
N VAL A 287 7.65 11.47 3.33
CA VAL A 287 7.41 10.62 4.51
C VAL A 287 8.47 10.87 5.58
N LYS A 288 9.74 10.94 5.19
CA LYS A 288 10.84 11.29 6.11
C LYS A 288 10.60 12.66 6.75
N ASP A 289 10.30 13.68 5.94
CA ASP A 289 10.11 15.05 6.43
C ASP A 289 8.90 15.13 7.38
N GLN A 290 7.83 14.39 7.08
CA GLN A 290 6.68 14.25 7.96
C GLN A 290 6.99 13.51 9.26
N LEU A 291 8.18 12.95 9.47
CA LEU A 291 8.58 12.30 10.72
C LEU A 291 9.80 12.96 11.38
N ALA A 292 10.37 14.00 10.77
CA ALA A 292 11.65 14.57 11.17
C ALA A 292 11.60 15.35 12.51
N ASP A 293 10.45 15.94 12.84
CA ASP A 293 10.20 16.67 14.09
C ASP A 293 9.79 15.75 15.25
N LEU A 294 9.70 14.44 15.02
CA LEU A 294 9.42 13.48 16.08
C LEU A 294 10.68 13.19 16.89
N HIS A 295 10.61 13.55 18.17
CA HIS A 295 11.69 13.32 19.12
C HIS A 295 11.38 12.15 20.05
N PRO A 296 12.42 11.47 20.58
CA PRO A 296 12.23 10.44 21.58
C PRO A 296 11.42 10.90 22.78
N VAL A 297 10.40 10.14 23.15
CA VAL A 297 9.61 10.32 24.37
C VAL A 297 9.72 9.02 25.15
N ARG A 298 10.23 9.10 26.38
CA ARG A 298 10.39 7.95 27.28
C ARG A 298 9.25 7.88 28.29
#